data_AF-A0A523JJ93-F1
#
_entry.id   AF-A0A523JJ93-F1
#
_cell.length_a   1.000
_cell.length_b   1.000
_cell.length_c   1.000
_cell.angle_alpha   90.00
_cell.angle_beta   90.00
_cell.angle_gamma   90.00
#
_symmetry.space_group_name_H-M   'P 1'
#
loop_
_entity.id
_entity.type
_entity.pdbx_description
1 polymer ?
#
loop_
_entity_poly.entity_id
_entity_poly.type
_entity_poly.pdbx_seq_one_letter_code
_entity_poly.pdbx_strand_id
1 'polypeptide(L)' 'MKTTPIERAKSWALNPYFEQSEREEILELIDSGNTQEITERFHKDLEFGTGGIRSIIAFGPNRINKYTIRKATQ' A
#
# COMPACT_ATOMS: atom_id res chain seq x y z
N MET A 1 -13.53 0.89 14.66
CA MET A 1 -12.13 0.60 15.04
C MET A 1 -11.24 1.14 13.93
N LYS A 2 -10.23 1.98 14.24
CA LYS A 2 -9.29 2.47 13.22
C LYS A 2 -8.28 1.35 12.95
N THR A 3 -8.29 0.78 11.75
CA THR A 3 -7.35 -0.28 11.35
C THR A 3 -5.92 0.26 11.37
N THR A 4 -5.01 -0.42 12.05
CA THR A 4 -3.59 -0.01 12.11
C THR A 4 -2.89 -0.21 10.76
N PRO A 5 -1.79 0.52 10.47
CA PRO A 5 -1.04 0.32 9.22
C PRO A 5 -0.58 -1.13 9.02
N ILE A 6 -0.19 -1.81 10.10
CA ILE A 6 0.24 -3.21 10.09
C ILE A 6 -0.91 -4.16 9.74
N GLU A 7 -2.10 -3.95 10.29
CA GLU A 7 -3.28 -4.76 9.93
C GLU A 7 -3.69 -4.54 8.47
N ARG A 8 -3.59 -3.30 7.98
CA ARG A 8 -3.82 -2.99 6.57
C ARG A 8 -2.80 -3.66 5.66
N ALA A 9 -1.51 -3.66 6.04
CA ALA A 9 -0.45 -4.34 5.31
C ALA A 9 -0.66 -5.86 5.26
N LYS A 10 -1.02 -6.48 6.39
CA LYS A 10 -1.39 -7.91 6.44
C LYS A 10 -2.59 -8.22 5.56
N SER A 11 -3.61 -7.36 5.59
CA SER A 11 -4.79 -7.52 4.74
C SER A 11 -4.44 -7.42 3.26
N TRP A 12 -3.52 -6.52 2.89
CA TRP A 12 -3.00 -6.42 1.52
C TRP A 12 -2.25 -7.70 1.12
N ALA A 13 -1.31 -8.14 1.95
CA ALA A 13 -0.51 -9.34 1.71
C ALA A 13 -1.32 -10.64 1.60
N LEU A 14 -2.47 -10.72 2.27
CA LEU A 14 -3.34 -11.91 2.23
C LEU A 14 -4.43 -11.85 1.15
N ASN A 15 -4.60 -10.71 0.48
CA ASN A 15 -5.69 -10.53 -0.46
C ASN A 15 -5.34 -11.06 -1.87
N PRO A 16 -6.04 -12.09 -2.38
CA PRO A 16 -5.74 -12.71 -3.67
C PRO A 16 -5.99 -11.81 -4.88
N TYR A 17 -6.57 -10.62 -4.68
CA TYR A 17 -6.68 -9.60 -5.72
C TYR A 17 -5.31 -9.08 -6.21
N PHE A 18 -4.30 -9.09 -5.33
CA PHE A 18 -2.94 -8.64 -5.66
C PHE A 18 -2.08 -9.81 -6.16
N GLU A 19 -1.21 -9.52 -7.12
CA GLU A 19 -0.29 -10.54 -7.66
C GLU A 19 0.62 -11.09 -6.56
N GLN A 20 1.13 -12.30 -6.77
CA GLN A 20 1.99 -12.96 -5.78
C GLN A 20 3.20 -12.11 -5.40
N SER A 21 3.89 -11.50 -6.37
CA SER A 21 5.04 -10.64 -6.12
C SER A 21 4.71 -9.39 -5.29
N GLU A 22 3.52 -8.79 -5.47
CA GLU A 22 3.10 -7.63 -4.67
C GLU A 22 2.86 -8.04 -3.20
N ARG A 23 2.31 -9.23 -3.00
CA ARG A 23 2.04 -9.77 -1.67
C ARG A 23 3.32 -10.15 -0.95
N GLU A 24 4.25 -10.79 -1.66
CA GLU A 24 5.55 -11.19 -1.14
C GLU A 24 6.38 -9.99 -0.68
N GLU A 25 6.45 -8.89 -1.45
CA GLU A 25 7.18 -7.68 -1.02
C GLU A 25 6.62 -7.11 0.29
N ILE A 26 5.29 -7.08 0.45
CA ILE A 26 4.67 -6.58 1.68
C ILE A 26 4.91 -7.53 2.86
N LEU A 27 4.91 -8.85 2.62
CA LEU A 27 5.27 -9.84 3.65
C LEU A 27 6.73 -9.67 4.09
N GLU A 28 7.67 -9.50 3.16
CA GLU A 28 9.08 -9.26 3.48
C GLU A 28 9.27 -7.98 4.32
N LEU A 29 8.52 -6.92 4.02
CA LEU A 29 8.53 -5.69 4.83
C LEU A 29 7.98 -5.91 6.24
N ILE A 30 6.97 -6.77 6.39
CA ILE A 30 6.41 -7.16 7.69
C ILE A 30 7.43 -7.99 8.47
N ASP A 31 8.02 -9.00 7.84
CA ASP A 31 8.93 -9.97 8.46
C ASP A 31 10.28 -9.34 8.83
N SER A 32 10.77 -8.38 8.03
CA SER A 32 11.95 -7.58 8.35
C SER A 32 11.73 -6.58 9.50
N GLY A 33 10.50 -6.43 9.99
CA GLY A 33 10.17 -5.50 11.06
C GLY A 33 10.27 -4.02 10.64
N ASN A 34 10.21 -3.71 9.34
CA ASN A 34 10.31 -2.35 8.82
C ASN A 34 8.99 -1.58 9.00
N THR A 35 8.64 -1.34 10.27
CA THR A 35 7.38 -0.70 10.68
C THR A 35 7.24 0.74 10.18
N GLN A 36 8.36 1.43 9.95
CA GLN A 36 8.37 2.78 9.38
C GLN A 36 7.87 2.75 7.93
N GLU A 37 8.43 1.88 7.08
CA GLU A 37 8.00 1.78 5.68
C GLU A 37 6.54 1.30 5.57
N ILE A 38 6.13 0.36 6.43
CA ILE A 38 4.72 -0.07 6.50
C ILE A 38 3.82 1.11 6.89
N THR A 39 4.21 1.89 7.88
CA THR A 39 3.44 3.06 8.28
C THR A 39 3.33 4.03 7.10
N GLU A 40 4.44 4.38 6.45
CA GLU A 40 4.46 5.28 5.30
C GLU A 40 3.58 4.80 4.13
N ARG A 41 3.53 3.49 3.88
CA ARG A 41 2.73 2.89 2.79
C ARG A 41 1.25 2.72 3.13
N PHE A 42 0.91 2.44 4.38
CA PHE A 42 -0.43 1.98 4.80
C PHE A 42 -1.16 2.91 5.79
N HIS A 43 -0.57 4.02 6.24
CA HIS A 43 -1.27 4.96 7.14
C HIS A 43 -2.41 5.73 6.47
N LYS A 44 -2.36 5.91 5.14
CA LYS A 44 -3.40 6.59 4.36
C LYS A 44 -3.52 6.03 2.94
N ASP A 45 -4.48 6.53 2.19
CA ASP A 45 -4.60 6.27 0.77
C ASP A 45 -3.86 7.36 -0.02
N LEU A 46 -3.47 7.03 -1.25
CA LEU A 46 -2.88 7.98 -2.19
C LEU A 46 -3.90 9.09 -2.49
N GLU A 47 -3.51 10.34 -2.23
CA GLU A 47 -4.34 11.53 -2.44
C GLU A 47 -3.87 12.30 -3.68
N PHE A 48 -4.84 12.86 -4.40
CA PHE A 48 -4.60 13.72 -5.55
C PHE A 48 -4.58 15.18 -5.11
N GLY A 49 -3.43 15.83 -5.25
CA GLY A 49 -3.32 17.26 -5.02
C GLY A 49 -3.83 18.09 -6.20
N THR A 50 -3.90 19.41 -6.00
CA THR A 50 -4.23 20.38 -7.06
C THR A 50 -3.26 20.33 -8.25
N GLY A 51 -2.06 19.78 -8.08
CA GLY A 51 -1.05 19.55 -9.11
C GLY A 51 -0.95 18.11 -9.63
N GLY A 52 -1.93 17.25 -9.36
CA GLY A 52 -1.94 15.85 -9.77
C GLY A 52 -1.33 14.87 -8.74
N ILE A 53 -1.00 13.65 -9.18
CA ILE A 53 -0.40 12.61 -8.35
C ILE A 53 1.11 12.80 -8.29
N ARG A 54 1.67 12.91 -7.08
CA ARG A 54 3.10 12.72 -6.83
C ARG A 54 3.27 11.77 -5.66
N SER A 55 3.68 10.54 -5.94
CA SER A 55 4.02 9.55 -4.93
C SER A 55 5.04 8.54 -5.48
N ILE A 56 5.59 7.73 -4.58
CA ILE A 56 6.62 6.72 -4.89
C ILE A 56 5.96 5.52 -5.56
N ILE A 57 6.61 4.96 -6.58
CA ILE A 57 6.20 3.69 -7.20
C ILE A 57 6.59 2.55 -6.25
N ALA A 58 5.59 1.90 -5.67
CA ALA A 58 5.73 0.78 -4.74
C ALA A 58 4.34 0.16 -4.45
N PHE A 59 4.30 -0.98 -3.76
CA PHE A 59 3.03 -1.55 -3.31
C PHE A 59 2.51 -0.92 -2.03
N GLY A 60 1.19 -0.83 -1.92
CA GLY A 60 0.47 -0.23 -0.81
C GLY A 60 -0.47 0.90 -1.23
N PRO A 61 -1.43 1.26 -0.35
CA PRO A 61 -2.48 2.22 -0.68
C PRO A 61 -1.97 3.66 -0.82
N ASN A 62 -0.87 4.05 -0.17
CA ASN A 62 -0.24 5.38 -0.29
C ASN A 62 0.92 5.42 -1.32
N ARG A 63 0.88 4.56 -2.34
CA ARG A 63 1.92 4.46 -3.37
C ARG A 63 1.31 4.42 -4.77
N ILE A 64 2.11 4.73 -5.79
CA ILE A 64 1.71 4.54 -7.18
C ILE A 64 1.89 3.07 -7.54
N ASN A 65 0.79 2.39 -7.82
CA ASN A 65 0.75 1.03 -8.33
C ASN A 65 -0.54 0.81 -9.13
N LYS A 66 -0.65 -0.36 -9.76
CA LYS A 66 -1.81 -0.70 -10.60
C LYS A 66 -3.13 -0.55 -9.83
N TYR A 67 -3.17 -0.92 -8.55
CA TYR A 67 -4.37 -0.77 -7.73
C TYR A 67 -4.75 0.70 -7.50
N THR A 68 -3.81 1.55 -7.09
CA THR A 68 -4.12 2.96 -6.79
C THR A 68 -4.48 3.74 -8.04
N ILE A 69 -3.86 3.44 -9.18
CA ILE A 69 -4.25 4.03 -10.47
C ILE A 69 -5.66 3.59 -10.86
N ARG A 70 -5.98 2.28 -10.80
CA ARG A 70 -7.33 1.79 -11.11
C ARG A 70 -8.39 2.43 -10.22
N LYS A 71 -8.12 2.51 -8.91
CA LYS A 71 -9.02 3.11 -7.92
C LYS A 71 -9.30 4.58 -8.20
N ALA A 72 -8.33 5.32 -8.74
CA ALA A 72 -8.49 6.74 -9.05
C ALA A 72 -9.23 7.04 -10.36
N THR A 73 -9.28 6.07 -11.27
CA THR A 73 -9.95 6.22 -12.58
C THR A 73 -11.41 5.78 -12.58
N GLN A 74 -11.93 5.22 -11.48
CA GLN A 74 -13.30 4.73 -11.35
C GLN A 74 -14.24 5.74 -10.71
#